data_AF-A0A229VVH8-F1
#
_entry.id   AF-A0A229VVH8-F1
#
_cell.length_a   1.000
_cell.length_b   1.000
_cell.length_c   1.000
_cell.angle_alpha   90.00
_cell.angle_beta   90.00
_cell.angle_gamma   90.00
#
_symmetry.space_group_name_H-M   'P 1'
#
loop_
_entity.id
_entity.type
_entity.pdbx_description
1 polymer ?
#
loop_
_entity_poly.entity_id
_entity_poly.type
_entity_poly.pdbx_seq_one_letter_code
_entity_poly.pdbx_strand_id
1 'polypeptide(L)'
;MRILHTSDWHIGRRFKGLDLSEYQRRALDWLVDTVRREHVDVVCVSGDVYDSPMPSAASVDLLDDVLTRLTALTDDEGRPAVDVIVTPGNHDSARKLGFGSRMMRPNLHLRCDTARLAEPVIVTRGSDTGEERLAVYALPYLDPDAARPALEKLLAEDSLRNSGDTPETSAAPDGIVHNKRNSGDNAPNETESRRSDPDAAPADQTDTDEHPDPDPNACARIPRSHEGVMTAAMRLIRADLQRRRAEAIADGVTFRAVLMAHAFVSGASPSDSERAITVGGVDSVPAAVFSDSGLDYLALGHLHRAQQVRIPAVQAGAPTDGTIAAFAVVSTDTPADAATDSLTDVKPVSTATAAISPAPPIARYAGSLLAYSFSEACVPPAIGNGKSVAIVDLPAESAASRYSVTGVSADPTASDSIDPGITADSDNPNNPNDANAHVAVRTLPVESGQPALVQLKGSPDDLLGDLAAEHRHDWVSLTVVADAYPHGMYQKLDVAYEHALEKNFEITRRTDRGGIGDGHDRTMANLHETRNELDVLEGFVRYTLGRDPNDDELAVLRDAVERVHAVNDDAKDSAKSRGNADAKSEKGVRA
;
A
#
# COMPACT_ATOMS: atom_id res chain seq x y z
N MET A 1 -11.58 -9.81 -22.08
CA MET A 1 -11.47 -8.41 -21.55
C MET A 1 -10.02 -7.99 -21.30
N ARG A 2 -9.75 -6.68 -21.18
CA ARG A 2 -8.44 -6.09 -20.82
C ARG A 2 -8.54 -5.10 -19.66
N ILE A 3 -7.65 -5.22 -18.68
CA ILE A 3 -7.55 -4.33 -17.52
C ILE A 3 -6.24 -3.54 -17.58
N LEU A 4 -6.28 -2.25 -17.26
CA LEU A 4 -5.08 -1.49 -16.87
C LEU A 4 -5.04 -1.40 -15.34
N HIS A 5 -3.96 -1.89 -14.74
CA HIS A 5 -3.71 -1.81 -13.31
C HIS A 5 -2.60 -0.78 -13.00
N THR A 6 -2.94 0.19 -12.16
CA THR A 6 -2.08 1.26 -11.65
C THR A 6 -2.39 1.50 -10.16
N SER A 7 -1.48 2.13 -9.43
CA SER A 7 -1.64 2.49 -8.01
C SER A 7 -0.72 3.66 -7.65
N ASP A 8 -0.82 4.14 -6.42
CA ASP A 8 0.21 4.99 -5.79
C ASP A 8 0.53 6.24 -6.61
N TRP A 9 -0.54 6.92 -7.07
CA TRP A 9 -0.46 8.16 -7.84
C TRP A 9 0.09 9.30 -7.00
N HIS A 10 -0.24 9.33 -5.70
CA HIS A 10 0.18 10.35 -4.73
C HIS A 10 0.04 11.79 -5.27
N ILE A 11 -1.11 12.13 -5.86
CA ILE A 11 -1.32 13.45 -6.48
C ILE A 11 -1.06 14.56 -5.43
N GLY A 12 -0.20 15.51 -5.79
CA GLY A 12 0.28 16.60 -4.92
C GLY A 12 1.58 16.32 -4.18
N ARG A 13 2.20 15.14 -4.34
CA ARG A 13 3.49 14.80 -3.73
C ARG A 13 4.63 15.68 -4.24
N ARG A 14 5.60 15.91 -3.36
CA ARG A 14 6.86 16.61 -3.66
C ARG A 14 8.04 15.66 -3.45
N PHE A 15 9.14 15.87 -4.17
CA PHE A 15 10.36 15.07 -4.00
C PHE A 15 11.58 15.97 -3.79
N LYS A 16 12.27 15.82 -2.66
CA LYS A 16 13.47 16.61 -2.27
C LYS A 16 13.29 18.12 -2.46
N GLY A 17 12.08 18.63 -2.17
CA GLY A 17 11.71 20.04 -2.31
C GLY A 17 11.15 20.43 -3.70
N LEU A 18 11.39 19.62 -4.74
CA LEU A 18 10.83 19.83 -6.08
C LEU A 18 9.33 19.59 -6.12
N ASP A 19 8.66 20.33 -6.99
CA ASP A 19 7.26 20.12 -7.35
C ASP A 19 7.14 19.05 -8.43
N LEU A 20 6.21 18.11 -8.28
CA LEU A 20 6.00 17.03 -9.25
C LEU A 20 4.75 17.23 -10.13
N SER A 21 3.97 18.29 -9.90
CA SER A 21 2.64 18.45 -10.50
C SER A 21 2.61 18.36 -12.03
N GLU A 22 3.63 18.88 -12.71
CA GLU A 22 3.77 18.78 -14.18
C GLU A 22 4.09 17.36 -14.65
N TYR A 23 4.95 16.63 -13.93
CA TYR A 23 5.25 15.23 -14.24
C TYR A 23 4.04 14.33 -13.94
N GLN A 24 3.28 14.63 -12.88
CA GLN A 24 2.03 13.93 -12.55
C GLN A 24 0.97 14.15 -13.63
N ARG A 25 0.81 15.39 -14.11
CA ARG A 25 -0.08 15.71 -15.24
C ARG A 25 0.29 14.91 -16.48
N ARG A 26 1.56 14.94 -16.90
CA ARG A 26 2.04 14.19 -18.09
C ARG A 26 1.86 12.69 -17.95
N ALA A 27 2.16 12.12 -16.78
CA ALA A 27 1.96 10.69 -16.52
C ALA A 27 0.48 10.29 -16.63
N LEU A 28 -0.45 11.13 -16.16
CA LEU A 28 -1.88 10.88 -16.24
C LEU A 28 -2.46 11.19 -17.64
N ASP A 29 -1.91 12.16 -18.37
CA ASP A 29 -2.21 12.38 -19.80
C ASP A 29 -1.85 11.13 -20.62
N TRP A 30 -0.62 10.64 -20.46
CA TRP A 30 -0.14 9.40 -21.07
C TRP A 30 -1.00 8.18 -20.66
N LEU A 31 -1.48 8.15 -19.41
CA LEU A 31 -2.37 7.09 -18.92
C LEU A 31 -3.69 7.09 -19.70
N VAL A 32 -4.34 8.26 -19.87
CA VAL A 32 -5.59 8.39 -20.65
C VAL A 32 -5.39 7.95 -22.10
N ASP A 33 -4.30 8.41 -22.73
CA ASP A 33 -3.98 8.02 -24.12
C ASP A 33 -3.66 6.52 -24.24
N THR A 34 -3.04 5.93 -23.22
CA THR A 34 -2.77 4.48 -23.15
C THR A 34 -4.06 3.67 -22.97
N VAL A 35 -4.96 4.07 -22.07
CA VAL A 35 -6.29 3.43 -21.90
C VAL A 35 -7.05 3.40 -23.23
N ARG A 36 -7.01 4.50 -23.98
CA ARG A 36 -7.63 4.61 -25.31
C ARG A 36 -6.93 3.73 -26.36
N ARG A 37 -5.60 3.85 -26.49
CA ARG A 37 -4.81 3.13 -27.51
C ARG A 37 -4.83 1.62 -27.31
N GLU A 38 -4.78 1.17 -26.07
CA GLU A 38 -4.77 -0.25 -25.73
C GLU A 38 -6.17 -0.86 -25.65
N HIS A 39 -7.25 -0.11 -25.92
CA HIS A 39 -8.65 -0.56 -25.80
C HIS A 39 -8.93 -1.27 -24.46
N VAL A 40 -8.68 -0.56 -23.36
CA VAL A 40 -8.85 -1.08 -21.99
C VAL A 40 -10.33 -1.07 -21.59
N ASP A 41 -10.85 -2.21 -21.11
CA ASP A 41 -12.23 -2.31 -20.60
C ASP A 41 -12.36 -1.74 -19.18
N VAL A 42 -11.32 -1.91 -18.35
CA VAL A 42 -11.34 -1.55 -16.93
C VAL A 42 -10.03 -0.90 -16.49
N VAL A 43 -10.12 0.24 -15.81
CA VAL A 43 -8.97 0.88 -15.14
C VAL A 43 -9.10 0.65 -13.64
N CYS A 44 -8.12 -0.07 -13.06
CA CYS A 44 -8.02 -0.31 -11.63
C CYS A 44 -6.94 0.61 -11.03
N VAL A 45 -7.35 1.52 -10.14
CA VAL A 45 -6.47 2.39 -9.35
C VAL A 45 -6.45 1.90 -7.89
N SER A 46 -5.44 1.10 -7.54
CA SER A 46 -5.39 0.31 -6.31
C SER A 46 -4.85 1.09 -5.09
N GLY A 47 -5.42 2.26 -4.82
CA GLY A 47 -5.07 3.09 -3.65
C GLY A 47 -3.97 4.13 -3.87
N ASP A 48 -3.81 4.97 -2.85
CA ASP A 48 -2.96 6.16 -2.77
C ASP A 48 -3.11 7.10 -3.97
N VAL A 49 -4.34 7.58 -4.14
CA VAL A 49 -4.71 8.56 -5.17
C VAL A 49 -4.09 9.93 -4.85
N TYR A 50 -4.19 10.37 -3.60
CA TYR A 50 -3.59 11.61 -3.10
C TYR A 50 -2.44 11.32 -2.13
N ASP A 51 -1.43 12.21 -2.08
CA ASP A 51 -0.33 12.10 -1.10
C ASP A 51 -0.77 12.41 0.36
N SER A 52 -1.94 13.05 0.51
CA SER A 52 -2.44 13.60 1.76
C SER A 52 -3.95 13.41 1.91
N PRO A 53 -4.46 13.11 3.12
CA PRO A 53 -5.89 13.05 3.40
C PRO A 53 -6.54 14.45 3.36
N MET A 54 -5.76 15.51 3.20
CA MET A 54 -6.14 16.89 2.89
C MET A 54 -5.44 17.29 1.57
N PRO A 55 -5.97 16.91 0.40
CA PRO A 55 -5.38 17.31 -0.89
C PRO A 55 -5.55 18.81 -1.15
N SER A 56 -4.70 19.37 -2.00
CA SER A 56 -4.81 20.75 -2.47
C SER A 56 -5.94 20.89 -3.51
N ALA A 57 -6.42 22.11 -3.77
CA ALA A 57 -7.38 22.35 -4.84
C ALA A 57 -6.85 21.86 -6.20
N ALA A 58 -5.61 22.22 -6.57
CA ALA A 58 -4.98 21.77 -7.81
C ALA A 58 -4.82 20.25 -7.91
N SER A 59 -4.67 19.56 -6.77
CA SER A 59 -4.65 18.09 -6.71
C SER A 59 -6.04 17.51 -7.04
N VAL A 60 -7.10 18.10 -6.49
CA VAL A 60 -8.49 17.70 -6.76
C VAL A 60 -8.86 17.99 -8.22
N ASP A 61 -8.50 19.17 -8.74
CA ASP A 61 -8.74 19.57 -10.13
C ASP A 61 -8.04 18.61 -11.12
N LEU A 62 -6.84 18.12 -10.81
CA LEU A 62 -6.13 17.13 -11.63
C LEU A 62 -6.81 15.76 -11.60
N LEU A 63 -7.33 15.31 -10.45
CA LEU A 63 -8.09 14.05 -10.40
C LEU A 63 -9.42 14.17 -11.17
N ASP A 64 -10.13 15.30 -11.03
CA ASP A 64 -11.39 15.56 -11.71
C ASP A 64 -11.26 15.54 -13.25
N ASP A 65 -10.24 16.22 -13.80
CA ASP A 65 -9.94 16.21 -15.23
C ASP A 65 -9.68 14.79 -15.75
N VAL A 66 -8.82 14.03 -15.07
CA VAL A 66 -8.39 12.69 -15.50
C VAL A 66 -9.55 11.70 -15.43
N LEU A 67 -10.31 11.68 -14.33
CA LEU A 67 -11.49 10.81 -14.20
C LEU A 67 -12.59 11.20 -15.20
N THR A 68 -12.79 12.49 -15.45
CA THR A 68 -13.73 12.97 -16.48
C THR A 68 -13.31 12.48 -17.86
N ARG A 69 -12.03 12.59 -18.22
CA ARG A 69 -11.50 12.15 -19.53
C ARG A 69 -11.58 10.65 -19.71
N LEU A 70 -11.18 9.85 -18.71
CA LEU A 70 -11.28 8.38 -18.76
C LEU A 70 -12.74 7.93 -18.91
N THR A 71 -13.65 8.50 -18.11
CA THR A 71 -15.06 8.06 -18.10
C THR A 71 -15.90 8.61 -19.26
N ALA A 72 -15.34 9.54 -20.04
CA ALA A 72 -15.88 10.06 -21.30
C ALA A 72 -15.43 9.26 -22.54
N LEU A 73 -14.49 8.32 -22.42
CA LEU A 73 -14.12 7.41 -23.51
C LEU A 73 -15.32 6.51 -23.88
N THR A 74 -15.65 6.46 -25.17
CA THR A 74 -16.74 5.63 -25.69
C THR A 74 -16.27 4.59 -26.69
N ASP A 75 -17.05 3.52 -26.83
CA ASP A 75 -16.92 2.54 -27.91
C ASP A 75 -17.51 3.07 -29.23
N ASP A 76 -17.47 2.24 -30.28
CA ASP A 76 -17.98 2.58 -31.60
C ASP A 76 -19.51 2.78 -31.62
N GLU A 77 -20.23 2.19 -30.65
CA GLU A 77 -21.67 2.41 -30.42
C GLU A 77 -22.00 3.65 -29.56
N GLY A 78 -20.98 4.39 -29.09
CA GLY A 78 -21.16 5.58 -28.24
C GLY A 78 -21.52 5.28 -26.78
N ARG A 79 -21.39 4.03 -26.33
CA ARG A 79 -21.51 3.61 -24.92
C ARG A 79 -20.18 3.85 -24.20
N PRO A 80 -20.13 3.94 -22.87
CA PRO A 80 -18.86 4.03 -22.14
C PRO A 80 -17.97 2.80 -22.43
N ALA A 81 -16.77 3.01 -22.96
CA ALA A 81 -15.83 1.92 -23.25
C ALA A 81 -15.18 1.36 -21.97
N VAL A 82 -14.99 2.23 -20.98
CA VAL A 82 -14.12 1.99 -19.82
C VAL A 82 -14.88 2.13 -18.52
N ASP A 83 -14.78 1.12 -17.65
CA ASP A 83 -15.14 1.20 -16.25
C ASP A 83 -13.92 1.61 -15.41
N VAL A 84 -14.01 2.73 -14.70
CA VAL A 84 -12.90 3.25 -13.87
C VAL A 84 -13.19 2.96 -12.41
N ILE A 85 -12.34 2.16 -11.78
CA ILE A 85 -12.49 1.67 -10.41
C ILE A 85 -11.33 2.19 -9.57
N VAL A 86 -11.64 2.89 -8.48
CA VAL A 86 -10.66 3.58 -7.64
C VAL A 86 -10.91 3.21 -6.19
N THR A 87 -9.89 2.72 -5.49
CA THR A 87 -9.92 2.53 -4.03
C THR A 87 -9.05 3.59 -3.34
N PRO A 88 -9.33 3.94 -2.08
CA PRO A 88 -8.41 4.73 -1.24
C PRO A 88 -7.29 3.85 -0.69
N GLY A 89 -6.06 4.40 -0.64
CA GLY A 89 -4.93 3.79 0.07
C GLY A 89 -4.77 4.32 1.49
N ASN A 90 -3.58 4.16 2.09
CA ASN A 90 -3.30 4.61 3.46
C ASN A 90 -2.90 6.10 3.57
N HIS A 91 -2.67 6.80 2.46
CA HIS A 91 -2.56 8.26 2.41
C HIS A 91 -3.92 8.95 2.24
N ASP A 92 -4.89 8.28 1.62
CA ASP A 92 -6.19 8.86 1.28
C ASP A 92 -7.13 9.02 2.48
N SER A 93 -8.03 10.00 2.40
CA SER A 93 -9.22 10.03 3.25
C SER A 93 -10.38 9.36 2.53
N ALA A 94 -10.65 8.09 2.80
CA ALA A 94 -11.73 7.31 2.18
C ALA A 94 -13.08 8.06 2.15
N ARG A 95 -13.45 8.74 3.25
CA ARG A 95 -14.68 9.54 3.35
C ARG A 95 -14.72 10.74 2.38
N LYS A 96 -13.58 11.34 2.05
CA LYS A 96 -13.49 12.48 1.13
C LYS A 96 -13.37 12.02 -0.31
N LEU A 97 -12.53 11.02 -0.58
CA LEU A 97 -12.41 10.42 -1.90
C LEU A 97 -13.77 9.86 -2.36
N GLY A 98 -14.49 9.16 -1.48
CA GLY A 98 -15.82 8.63 -1.76
C GLY A 98 -16.96 9.65 -1.71
N PHE A 99 -16.70 10.94 -1.48
CA PHE A 99 -17.75 11.96 -1.44
C PHE A 99 -18.42 12.10 -2.80
N GLY A 100 -19.75 12.13 -2.83
CA GLY A 100 -20.52 12.25 -4.07
C GLY A 100 -20.53 11.02 -4.98
N SER A 101 -19.78 9.96 -4.67
CA SER A 101 -19.68 8.70 -5.45
C SER A 101 -21.01 8.15 -5.96
N ARG A 102 -22.07 8.18 -5.13
CA ARG A 102 -23.43 7.72 -5.49
C ARG A 102 -24.16 8.57 -6.54
N MET A 103 -23.59 9.72 -6.93
CA MET A 103 -24.12 10.65 -7.92
C MET A 103 -23.25 10.75 -9.18
N MET A 104 -22.14 9.99 -9.23
CA MET A 104 -21.20 10.01 -10.36
C MET A 104 -21.72 9.21 -11.55
N ARG A 105 -21.01 9.29 -12.68
CA ARG A 105 -21.32 8.52 -13.90
C ARG A 105 -21.34 7.01 -13.59
N PRO A 106 -22.23 6.20 -14.21
CA PRO A 106 -22.35 4.77 -13.91
C PRO A 106 -21.08 3.94 -14.08
N ASN A 107 -20.13 4.42 -14.91
CA ASN A 107 -18.84 3.79 -15.18
C ASN A 107 -17.68 4.36 -14.31
N LEU A 108 -17.97 5.11 -13.24
CA LEU A 108 -17.00 5.60 -12.27
C LEU A 108 -17.30 5.06 -10.86
N HIS A 109 -16.43 4.19 -10.38
CA HIS A 109 -16.64 3.39 -9.18
C HIS A 109 -15.63 3.79 -8.09
N LEU A 110 -15.97 4.77 -7.26
CA LEU A 110 -15.14 5.15 -6.09
C LEU A 110 -15.46 4.25 -4.89
N ARG A 111 -14.60 3.27 -4.64
CA ARG A 111 -14.81 2.12 -3.74
C ARG A 111 -14.22 2.36 -2.36
N CYS A 112 -14.84 3.30 -1.64
CA CYS A 112 -14.33 3.85 -0.37
C CYS A 112 -15.06 3.36 0.89
N ASP A 113 -15.96 2.38 0.78
CA ASP A 113 -16.84 1.93 1.88
C ASP A 113 -16.58 0.45 2.21
N THR A 114 -15.98 0.20 3.37
CA THR A 114 -15.70 -1.14 3.90
C THR A 114 -16.98 -1.98 4.03
N ALA A 115 -18.14 -1.38 4.28
CA ALA A 115 -19.40 -2.12 4.41
C ALA A 115 -19.83 -2.82 3.09
N ARG A 116 -19.25 -2.44 1.95
CA ARG A 116 -19.59 -2.96 0.62
C ARG A 116 -18.45 -3.75 -0.03
N LEU A 117 -17.43 -4.16 0.74
CA LEU A 117 -16.21 -4.79 0.21
C LEU A 117 -16.47 -6.10 -0.58
N ALA A 118 -17.53 -6.83 -0.23
CA ALA A 118 -17.91 -8.09 -0.86
C ALA A 118 -18.90 -7.91 -2.04
N GLU A 119 -19.28 -6.67 -2.36
CA GLU A 119 -20.06 -6.35 -3.56
C GLU A 119 -19.10 -6.01 -4.70
N PRO A 120 -18.85 -6.88 -5.69
CA PRO A 120 -17.95 -6.54 -6.80
C PRO A 120 -18.60 -5.52 -7.74
N VAL A 121 -17.76 -4.76 -8.46
CA VAL A 121 -18.20 -4.13 -9.72
C VAL A 121 -18.29 -5.25 -10.75
N ILE A 122 -19.46 -5.43 -11.36
CA ILE A 122 -19.63 -6.37 -12.48
C ILE A 122 -19.48 -5.61 -13.78
N VAL A 123 -18.44 -5.94 -14.54
CA VAL A 123 -18.20 -5.42 -15.89
C VAL A 123 -18.62 -6.51 -16.87
N THR A 124 -19.57 -6.19 -17.75
CA THR A 124 -20.00 -7.06 -18.85
C THR A 124 -19.47 -6.51 -20.17
N ARG A 125 -18.96 -7.40 -21.02
CA ARG A 125 -18.59 -7.12 -22.42
C ARG A 125 -19.05 -8.29 -23.29
N GLY A 126 -19.42 -8.01 -24.54
CA GLY A 126 -19.68 -9.06 -25.53
C GLY A 126 -18.37 -9.51 -26.16
N SER A 127 -18.22 -10.80 -26.42
CA SER A 127 -17.10 -11.36 -27.19
C SER A 127 -17.58 -12.34 -28.25
N ASP A 128 -16.69 -12.72 -29.17
CA ASP A 128 -16.97 -13.66 -30.26
C ASP A 128 -17.48 -15.02 -29.77
N THR A 129 -17.25 -15.34 -28.49
CA THR A 129 -17.66 -16.60 -27.84
C THR A 129 -18.93 -16.49 -26.98
N GLY A 130 -19.45 -15.28 -26.71
CA GLY A 130 -20.63 -15.07 -25.87
C GLY A 130 -20.55 -13.81 -24.99
N GLU A 131 -21.28 -13.80 -23.88
CA GLU A 131 -21.12 -12.77 -22.85
C GLU A 131 -19.90 -13.10 -21.96
N GLU A 132 -19.04 -12.11 -21.71
CA GLU A 132 -18.03 -12.15 -20.66
C GLU A 132 -18.47 -11.28 -19.48
N ARG A 133 -18.32 -11.81 -18.25
CA ARG A 133 -18.51 -11.09 -17.00
C ARG A 133 -17.22 -11.09 -16.18
N LEU A 134 -16.82 -9.92 -15.71
CA LEU A 134 -15.70 -9.72 -14.80
C LEU A 134 -16.21 -9.11 -13.50
N ALA A 135 -15.97 -9.79 -12.38
CA ALA A 135 -16.17 -9.24 -11.05
C ALA A 135 -14.87 -8.60 -10.53
N VAL A 136 -14.90 -7.29 -10.28
CA VAL A 136 -13.80 -6.58 -9.60
C VAL A 136 -14.22 -6.29 -8.15
N TYR A 137 -13.68 -7.08 -7.23
CA TYR A 137 -13.73 -6.79 -5.80
C TYR A 137 -12.72 -5.69 -5.51
N ALA A 138 -13.17 -4.62 -4.87
CA ALA A 138 -12.37 -3.40 -4.71
C ALA A 138 -12.29 -3.02 -3.24
N LEU A 139 -11.20 -3.43 -2.58
CA LEU A 139 -10.96 -3.15 -1.18
C LEU A 139 -10.39 -1.74 -0.99
N PRO A 140 -11.01 -0.87 -0.18
CA PRO A 140 -10.29 0.25 0.40
C PRO A 140 -9.18 -0.27 1.31
N TYR A 141 -8.15 0.54 1.58
CA TYR A 141 -7.17 0.24 2.63
C TYR A 141 -7.88 -0.09 3.95
N LEU A 142 -7.61 -1.29 4.48
CA LEU A 142 -8.24 -1.81 5.68
C LEU A 142 -7.37 -1.50 6.89
N ASP A 143 -7.46 -0.28 7.40
CA ASP A 143 -6.90 0.05 8.72
C ASP A 143 -7.48 -0.92 9.78
N PRO A 144 -6.65 -1.67 10.53
CA PRO A 144 -7.14 -2.69 11.45
C PRO A 144 -8.08 -2.17 12.54
N ASP A 145 -7.93 -0.92 13.01
CA ASP A 145 -8.81 -0.39 14.06
C ASP A 145 -10.14 0.12 13.50
N ALA A 146 -10.12 0.76 12.33
CA ALA A 146 -11.33 1.24 11.68
C ALA A 146 -12.16 0.12 11.01
N ALA A 147 -11.51 -0.90 10.43
CA ALA A 147 -12.18 -1.91 9.61
C ALA A 147 -12.83 -3.03 10.44
N ARG A 148 -12.26 -3.41 11.59
CA ARG A 148 -12.74 -4.57 12.39
C ARG A 148 -14.22 -4.50 12.76
N PRO A 149 -14.79 -3.39 13.30
CA PRO A 149 -16.20 -3.37 13.68
C PRO A 149 -17.16 -3.55 12.49
N ALA A 150 -16.78 -3.06 11.31
CA ALA A 150 -17.55 -3.25 10.08
C ALA A 150 -17.46 -4.70 9.58
N LEU A 151 -16.28 -5.29 9.58
CA LEU A 151 -16.05 -6.68 9.19
C LEU A 151 -16.72 -7.69 10.13
N GLU A 152 -16.64 -7.48 11.44
CA GLU A 152 -17.32 -8.32 12.45
C GLU A 152 -18.85 -8.31 12.23
N LYS A 153 -19.43 -7.14 11.93
CA LYS A 153 -20.85 -7.01 11.58
C LYS A 153 -21.21 -7.74 10.28
N LEU A 154 -20.39 -7.61 9.23
CA LEU A 154 -20.62 -8.30 7.95
C LEU A 154 -20.54 -9.83 8.08
N LEU A 155 -19.57 -10.36 8.84
CA LEU A 155 -19.45 -11.79 9.09
C LEU A 155 -20.64 -12.35 9.89
N ALA A 156 -21.14 -11.60 10.88
CA ALA A 156 -22.35 -11.98 11.60
C ALA A 156 -23.60 -11.98 10.67
N GLU A 157 -23.74 -10.97 9.80
CA GLU A 157 -24.83 -10.92 8.82
C GLU A 157 -24.76 -12.04 7.77
N ASP A 158 -23.57 -12.42 7.31
CA ASP A 158 -23.38 -13.55 6.39
C ASP A 158 -23.70 -14.88 7.07
N SER A 159 -23.27 -15.05 8.33
CA SER A 159 -23.57 -16.24 9.14
C SER A 159 -25.08 -16.45 9.33
N LEU A 160 -25.83 -15.37 9.60
CA LEU A 160 -27.30 -15.38 9.70
C LEU A 160 -28.00 -15.70 8.37
N ARG A 161 -27.45 -15.23 7.23
CA ARG A 161 -27.97 -15.59 5.90
C ARG A 161 -27.79 -17.07 5.59
N ASN A 162 -26.66 -17.64 6.04
CA ASN A 162 -26.30 -19.03 5.78
C ASN A 162 -26.94 -20.04 6.76
N SER A 163 -27.35 -19.61 7.97
CA SER A 163 -28.05 -20.47 8.93
C SER A 163 -29.54 -20.67 8.63
N GLY A 164 -30.13 -19.84 7.75
CA GLY A 164 -31.55 -19.92 7.38
C GLY A 164 -32.52 -19.27 8.37
N ASP A 165 -32.03 -18.72 9.49
CA ASP A 165 -32.83 -17.97 10.45
C ASP A 165 -33.11 -16.55 9.93
N THR A 166 -34.19 -16.40 9.16
CA THR A 166 -34.77 -15.08 8.90
C THR A 166 -35.35 -14.51 10.19
N PRO A 167 -34.93 -13.33 10.68
CA PRO A 167 -35.58 -12.70 11.82
C PRO A 167 -37.01 -12.29 11.44
N GLU A 168 -38.00 -12.89 12.09
CA GLU A 168 -39.40 -12.53 11.89
C GLU A 168 -39.63 -11.03 12.20
N THR A 169 -40.13 -10.29 11.21
CA THR A 169 -40.60 -8.92 11.40
C THR A 169 -41.87 -8.91 12.25
N SER A 170 -41.73 -8.81 13.57
CA SER A 170 -42.87 -8.64 14.46
C SER A 170 -43.25 -7.16 14.63
N ALA A 171 -44.47 -6.85 14.19
CA ALA A 171 -45.39 -5.79 14.60
C ALA A 171 -44.86 -4.36 14.91
N ALA A 172 -45.47 -3.38 14.22
CA ALA A 172 -45.51 -1.99 14.67
C ALA A 172 -46.30 -1.81 15.99
N PRO A 173 -46.08 -0.68 16.68
CA PRO A 173 -47.21 0.01 17.29
C PRO A 173 -47.29 1.50 16.91
N ASP A 174 -48.49 1.96 16.56
CA ASP A 174 -48.88 3.37 16.65
C ASP A 174 -48.83 3.84 18.11
N GLY A 175 -48.40 5.09 18.37
CA GLY A 175 -48.40 5.63 19.74
C GLY A 175 -47.78 7.01 19.93
N ILE A 176 -48.55 8.07 19.70
CA ILE A 176 -48.16 9.47 20.01
C ILE A 176 -48.16 9.71 21.54
N VAL A 177 -47.00 9.97 22.18
CA VAL A 177 -46.95 10.79 23.43
C VAL A 177 -45.68 11.65 23.55
N HIS A 178 -45.90 12.96 23.43
CA HIS A 178 -45.26 14.12 24.09
C HIS A 178 -43.84 14.06 24.72
N ASN A 179 -43.03 14.98 24.21
CA ASN A 179 -41.79 15.54 24.76
C ASN A 179 -42.00 16.21 26.15
N LYS A 180 -41.08 16.00 27.11
CA LYS A 180 -40.99 16.84 28.32
C LYS A 180 -39.56 17.00 28.84
N ARG A 181 -39.13 18.26 28.97
CA ARG A 181 -37.85 18.68 29.57
C ARG A 181 -37.94 18.73 31.10
N ASN A 182 -36.79 18.66 31.75
CA ASN A 182 -36.45 19.27 33.06
C ASN A 182 -34.90 19.26 33.14
N SER A 183 -34.09 20.30 33.43
CA SER A 183 -34.09 21.30 34.53
C SER A 183 -34.37 20.65 35.90
N GLY A 184 -33.44 20.50 36.85
CA GLY A 184 -32.12 21.11 37.04
C GLY A 184 -32.16 22.03 38.26
N ASP A 185 -31.43 21.70 39.33
CA ASP A 185 -31.18 22.61 40.48
C ASP A 185 -30.02 22.13 41.39
N ASN A 186 -29.56 23.02 42.30
CA ASN A 186 -28.20 23.03 42.89
C ASN A 186 -28.06 22.58 44.36
N ALA A 187 -26.86 22.01 44.69
CA ALA A 187 -25.97 22.25 45.87
C ALA A 187 -26.52 22.15 47.33
N PRO A 188 -25.71 22.25 48.43
CA PRO A 188 -24.23 22.32 48.64
C PRO A 188 -23.64 21.08 49.41
N ASN A 189 -22.34 20.74 49.43
CA ASN A 189 -21.14 21.36 50.09
C ASN A 189 -21.19 21.23 51.67
N GLU A 190 -20.16 20.91 52.51
CA GLU A 190 -18.66 21.04 52.50
C GLU A 190 -17.89 20.07 53.47
N THR A 191 -16.60 19.73 53.19
CA THR A 191 -15.45 19.45 54.14
C THR A 191 -15.47 18.21 55.12
N GLU A 192 -14.38 17.65 55.69
CA GLU A 192 -12.94 18.02 55.78
C GLU A 192 -11.96 16.82 56.09
N SER A 193 -10.71 16.91 55.58
CA SER A 193 -9.38 16.49 56.13
C SER A 193 -9.18 15.44 57.26
N ARG A 194 -8.24 14.47 57.05
CA ARG A 194 -6.96 14.33 57.81
C ARG A 194 -6.00 13.24 57.25
N ARG A 195 -4.69 13.36 57.56
CA ARG A 195 -3.56 12.50 57.11
C ARG A 195 -2.93 11.69 58.26
N SER A 196 -2.33 10.53 57.97
CA SER A 196 -0.95 10.13 58.38
C SER A 196 -0.61 8.66 58.01
N ASP A 197 0.60 8.44 57.46
CA ASP A 197 1.23 7.17 57.04
C ASP A 197 1.81 6.35 58.24
N PRO A 198 2.62 5.26 58.11
CA PRO A 198 3.05 4.48 56.92
C PRO A 198 3.08 2.92 57.09
N ASP A 199 3.63 2.24 56.07
CA ASP A 199 4.45 1.01 56.15
C ASP A 199 3.77 -0.38 56.35
N ALA A 200 3.57 -1.12 55.25
CA ALA A 200 3.64 -2.59 55.19
C ALA A 200 3.49 -3.15 53.75
N ALA A 201 4.43 -4.01 53.34
CA ALA A 201 4.29 -5.04 52.31
C ALA A 201 5.12 -6.27 52.77
N PRO A 202 4.94 -7.48 52.21
CA PRO A 202 3.95 -7.94 51.23
C PRO A 202 3.14 -9.17 51.73
N ALA A 203 2.10 -9.58 50.99
CA ALA A 203 1.60 -10.96 51.04
C ALA A 203 0.88 -11.36 49.74
N ASP A 204 1.48 -12.37 49.09
CA ASP A 204 0.95 -13.23 48.03
C ASP A 204 -0.50 -13.71 48.31
N GLN A 205 -1.39 -13.54 47.33
CA GLN A 205 -2.65 -14.27 47.23
C GLN A 205 -2.89 -14.69 45.79
N THR A 206 -2.91 -15.99 45.57
CA THR A 206 -3.21 -16.65 44.31
C THR A 206 -4.70 -16.55 43.99
N ASP A 207 -5.08 -15.76 42.98
CA ASP A 207 -6.41 -15.87 42.39
C ASP A 207 -6.55 -17.25 41.71
N THR A 208 -7.66 -17.93 42.01
CA THR A 208 -8.02 -19.19 41.36
C THR A 208 -8.74 -18.90 40.05
N ASP A 209 -8.19 -19.38 38.93
CA ASP A 209 -8.81 -19.32 37.61
C ASP A 209 -10.16 -20.06 37.56
N GLU A 210 -11.27 -19.33 37.72
CA GLU A 210 -12.56 -19.77 37.19
C GLU A 210 -12.62 -19.40 35.70
N HIS A 211 -12.26 -20.37 34.84
CA HIS A 211 -12.51 -20.27 33.40
C HIS A 211 -14.03 -20.32 33.14
N PRO A 212 -14.65 -19.25 32.59
CA PRO A 212 -15.98 -19.39 31.99
C PRO A 212 -15.86 -20.18 30.68
N ASP A 213 -16.78 -21.11 30.43
CA ASP A 213 -16.90 -21.79 29.15
C ASP A 213 -17.02 -20.77 28.00
N PRO A 214 -16.35 -21.00 26.85
CA PRO A 214 -16.46 -20.10 25.71
C PRO A 214 -17.86 -20.16 25.11
N ASP A 215 -18.54 -19.02 25.04
CA ASP A 215 -19.84 -18.88 24.39
C ASP A 215 -19.75 -19.33 22.91
N PRO A 216 -20.48 -20.38 22.47
CA PRO A 216 -20.42 -20.86 21.10
C PRO A 216 -21.00 -19.88 20.06
N ASN A 217 -21.69 -18.82 20.50
CA ASN A 217 -22.15 -17.72 19.64
C ASN A 217 -21.21 -16.50 19.63
N ALA A 218 -20.07 -16.55 20.33
CA ALA A 218 -19.05 -15.51 20.23
C ALA A 218 -18.37 -15.56 18.86
N CYS A 219 -18.96 -14.85 17.87
CA CYS A 219 -18.36 -14.62 16.55
C CYS A 219 -16.89 -14.24 16.72
N ALA A 220 -15.99 -15.11 16.24
CA ALA A 220 -14.57 -15.06 16.58
C ALA A 220 -13.99 -13.68 16.26
N ARG A 221 -13.67 -12.92 17.30
CA ARG A 221 -13.30 -11.51 17.22
C ARG A 221 -12.08 -11.36 16.31
N ILE A 222 -12.15 -10.48 15.33
CA ILE A 222 -11.09 -10.36 14.32
C ILE A 222 -9.81 -9.88 15.04
N PRO A 223 -8.63 -10.48 14.78
CA PRO A 223 -7.37 -10.00 15.33
C PRO A 223 -7.07 -8.55 14.94
N ARG A 224 -6.39 -7.79 15.81
CA ARG A 224 -5.97 -6.41 15.54
C ARG A 224 -4.69 -6.38 14.69
N SER A 225 -4.78 -6.90 13.47
CA SER A 225 -3.68 -6.97 12.50
C SER A 225 -4.20 -6.88 11.07
N HIS A 226 -3.30 -6.53 10.13
CA HIS A 226 -3.59 -6.52 8.68
C HIS A 226 -4.02 -7.90 8.17
N GLU A 227 -3.33 -8.95 8.61
CA GLU A 227 -3.72 -10.35 8.36
C GLU A 227 -5.16 -10.64 8.82
N GLY A 228 -5.55 -10.21 10.02
CA GLY A 228 -6.88 -10.45 10.58
C GLY A 228 -7.99 -9.81 9.74
N VAL A 229 -7.85 -8.52 9.40
CA VAL A 229 -8.86 -7.82 8.60
C VAL A 229 -8.88 -8.27 7.15
N MET A 230 -7.73 -8.60 6.55
CA MET A 230 -7.68 -9.13 5.19
C MET A 230 -8.28 -10.54 5.12
N THR A 231 -8.00 -11.41 6.09
CA THR A 231 -8.58 -12.76 6.17
C THR A 231 -10.11 -12.69 6.30
N ALA A 232 -10.63 -11.78 7.14
CA ALA A 232 -12.07 -11.55 7.26
C ALA A 232 -12.70 -11.04 5.94
N ALA A 233 -12.06 -10.09 5.27
CA ALA A 233 -12.49 -9.60 3.96
C ALA A 233 -12.50 -10.71 2.90
N MET A 234 -11.45 -11.55 2.87
CA MET A 234 -11.32 -12.67 1.94
C MET A 234 -12.36 -13.77 2.15
N ARG A 235 -12.78 -14.05 3.40
CA ARG A 235 -13.90 -14.97 3.69
C ARG A 235 -15.20 -14.48 3.04
N LEU A 236 -15.55 -13.20 3.24
CA LEU A 236 -16.75 -12.58 2.65
C LEU A 236 -16.71 -12.55 1.12
N ILE A 237 -15.56 -12.15 0.54
CA ILE A 237 -15.36 -12.12 -0.92
C ILE A 237 -15.48 -13.52 -1.53
N ARG A 238 -14.91 -14.54 -0.87
CA ARG A 238 -14.98 -15.94 -1.35
C ARG A 238 -16.40 -16.48 -1.38
N ALA A 239 -17.19 -16.23 -0.35
CA ALA A 239 -18.60 -16.64 -0.31
C ALA A 239 -19.42 -15.99 -1.44
N ASP A 240 -19.24 -14.69 -1.69
CA ASP A 240 -19.87 -14.00 -2.81
C ASP A 240 -19.39 -14.52 -4.18
N LEU A 241 -18.08 -14.72 -4.35
CA LEU A 241 -17.47 -15.22 -5.59
C LEU A 241 -17.91 -16.65 -5.94
N GLN A 242 -17.97 -17.55 -4.95
CA GLN A 242 -18.45 -18.92 -5.14
C GLN A 242 -19.89 -18.93 -5.67
N ARG A 243 -20.77 -18.11 -5.07
CA ARG A 243 -22.18 -17.99 -5.48
C ARG A 243 -22.32 -17.45 -6.91
N ARG A 244 -21.62 -16.35 -7.23
CA ARG A 244 -21.65 -15.75 -8.58
C ARG A 244 -21.09 -16.66 -9.67
N ARG A 245 -20.08 -17.47 -9.35
CA ARG A 245 -19.56 -18.48 -10.29
C ARG A 245 -20.55 -19.61 -10.51
N ALA A 246 -21.26 -20.07 -9.49
CA ALA A 246 -22.33 -21.04 -9.66
C ALA A 246 -23.46 -20.49 -10.57
N GLU A 247 -23.86 -19.23 -10.36
CA GLU A 247 -24.82 -18.51 -11.22
C GLU A 247 -24.31 -18.42 -12.67
N ALA A 248 -23.08 -17.96 -12.90
CA ALA A 248 -22.53 -17.81 -14.25
C ALA A 248 -22.30 -19.13 -14.98
N ILE A 249 -21.95 -20.22 -14.26
CA ILE A 249 -21.86 -21.57 -14.83
C ILE A 249 -23.24 -22.04 -15.30
N ALA A 250 -24.31 -21.76 -14.54
CA ALA A 250 -25.67 -22.09 -14.93
C ALA A 250 -26.15 -21.27 -16.15
N ASP A 251 -25.73 -20.00 -16.25
CA ASP A 251 -25.99 -19.13 -17.41
C ASP A 251 -25.15 -19.50 -18.65
N GLY A 252 -24.11 -20.33 -18.51
CA GLY A 252 -23.14 -20.62 -19.58
C GLY A 252 -22.18 -19.47 -19.90
N VAL A 253 -21.99 -18.53 -18.96
CA VAL A 253 -21.25 -17.27 -19.14
C VAL A 253 -19.82 -17.39 -18.61
N THR A 254 -18.85 -16.84 -19.35
CA THR A 254 -17.46 -16.79 -18.91
C THR A 254 -17.32 -15.78 -17.77
N PHE A 255 -16.91 -16.25 -16.59
CA PHE A 255 -16.84 -15.43 -15.38
C PHE A 255 -15.40 -15.35 -14.82
N ARG A 256 -14.83 -14.14 -14.86
CA ARG A 256 -13.52 -13.83 -14.29
C ARG A 256 -13.67 -12.98 -13.01
N ALA A 257 -12.68 -13.03 -12.12
CA ALA A 257 -12.70 -12.35 -10.84
C ALA A 257 -11.33 -11.77 -10.47
N VAL A 258 -11.30 -10.48 -10.14
CA VAL A 258 -10.11 -9.72 -9.78
C VAL A 258 -10.32 -9.04 -8.44
N LEU A 259 -9.27 -8.96 -7.64
CA LEU A 259 -9.25 -8.22 -6.38
C LEU A 259 -8.28 -7.05 -6.48
N MET A 260 -8.76 -5.84 -6.21
CA MET A 260 -7.92 -4.69 -5.89
C MET A 260 -7.73 -4.62 -4.37
N ALA A 261 -6.50 -4.47 -3.93
CA ALA A 261 -6.17 -4.28 -2.52
C ALA A 261 -4.97 -3.33 -2.36
N HIS A 262 -4.95 -2.59 -1.25
CA HIS A 262 -3.85 -1.71 -0.89
C HIS A 262 -3.28 -2.18 0.45
N ALA A 263 -2.15 -2.88 0.41
CA ALA A 263 -1.55 -3.56 1.56
C ALA A 263 -0.10 -3.97 1.27
N PHE A 264 0.72 -4.15 2.31
CA PHE A 264 2.00 -4.84 2.20
C PHE A 264 1.77 -6.36 2.30
N VAL A 265 2.15 -7.12 1.27
CA VAL A 265 2.03 -8.59 1.22
C VAL A 265 3.42 -9.19 1.41
N SER A 266 3.55 -10.14 2.34
CA SER A 266 4.83 -10.76 2.68
C SER A 266 5.48 -11.44 1.46
N GLY A 267 6.78 -11.22 1.28
CA GLY A 267 7.54 -11.67 0.09
C GLY A 267 7.80 -10.57 -0.95
N ALA A 268 7.18 -9.38 -0.79
CA ALA A 268 7.50 -8.20 -1.58
C ALA A 268 8.62 -7.35 -0.95
N SER A 269 9.23 -6.47 -1.75
CA SER A 269 10.34 -5.58 -1.36
C SER A 269 9.90 -4.10 -1.36
N PRO A 270 9.87 -3.43 -0.19
CA PRO A 270 9.53 -2.00 -0.08
C PRO A 270 10.68 -1.10 -0.53
N SER A 271 10.42 0.21 -0.60
CA SER A 271 11.40 1.27 -0.80
C SER A 271 11.33 2.30 0.34
N ASP A 272 12.09 3.39 0.28
CA ASP A 272 12.16 4.39 1.36
C ASP A 272 11.05 5.45 1.31
N SER A 273 10.19 5.42 0.29
CA SER A 273 9.13 6.41 0.06
C SER A 273 7.74 5.98 0.52
N GLU A 274 7.52 4.69 0.75
CA GLU A 274 6.32 4.11 1.36
C GLU A 274 6.20 4.50 2.85
N ARG A 275 4.97 4.66 3.36
CA ARG A 275 4.74 4.83 4.80
C ARG A 275 4.65 3.47 5.48
N ALA A 276 5.35 3.29 6.60
CA ALA A 276 5.16 2.13 7.47
C ALA A 276 3.72 2.08 8.01
N ILE A 277 3.01 0.98 7.72
CA ILE A 277 1.62 0.72 8.15
C ILE A 277 1.53 -0.20 9.38
N THR A 278 2.60 -0.29 10.17
CA THR A 278 2.74 -1.25 11.28
C THR A 278 1.66 -1.11 12.35
N VAL A 279 0.93 -2.20 12.63
CA VAL A 279 -0.03 -2.31 13.75
C VAL A 279 0.38 -3.48 14.64
N GLY A 280 0.59 -3.22 15.93
CA GLY A 280 1.01 -4.26 16.89
C GLY A 280 2.40 -4.85 16.61
N GLY A 281 3.25 -4.16 15.85
CA GLY A 281 4.57 -4.65 15.44
C GLY A 281 4.58 -5.43 14.11
N VAL A 282 3.43 -5.63 13.46
CA VAL A 282 3.30 -6.29 12.15
C VAL A 282 2.69 -5.33 11.13
N ASP A 283 3.28 -5.27 9.94
CA ASP A 283 2.88 -4.38 8.84
C ASP A 283 2.32 -5.13 7.62
N SER A 284 2.50 -6.44 7.55
CA SER A 284 2.21 -7.24 6.35
C SER A 284 1.07 -8.25 6.50
N VAL A 285 0.51 -8.62 5.36
CA VAL A 285 -0.42 -9.73 5.15
C VAL A 285 0.36 -10.92 4.57
N PRO A 286 0.32 -12.12 5.17
CA PRO A 286 0.90 -13.31 4.57
C PRO A 286 0.28 -13.61 3.19
N ALA A 287 1.12 -13.86 2.18
CA ALA A 287 0.65 -14.19 0.82
C ALA A 287 -0.33 -15.39 0.77
N ALA A 288 -0.24 -16.31 1.75
CA ALA A 288 -1.12 -17.46 1.88
C ALA A 288 -2.61 -17.11 2.10
N VAL A 289 -2.94 -15.90 2.57
CA VAL A 289 -4.32 -15.41 2.72
C VAL A 289 -5.09 -15.40 1.38
N PHE A 290 -4.38 -15.39 0.25
CA PHE A 290 -4.96 -15.36 -1.10
C PHE A 290 -4.92 -16.72 -1.83
N SER A 291 -4.32 -17.76 -1.24
CA SER A 291 -4.06 -19.05 -1.90
C SER A 291 -5.31 -19.78 -2.39
N ASP A 292 -6.37 -19.81 -1.58
CA ASP A 292 -7.66 -20.43 -1.85
C ASP A 292 -8.74 -19.39 -2.20
N SER A 293 -8.33 -18.20 -2.64
CA SER A 293 -9.25 -17.11 -3.03
C SER A 293 -10.09 -17.44 -4.26
N GLY A 294 -9.56 -18.25 -5.17
CA GLY A 294 -10.14 -18.50 -6.49
C GLY A 294 -10.05 -17.32 -7.46
N LEU A 295 -9.38 -16.22 -7.10
CA LEU A 295 -9.21 -15.06 -7.98
C LEU A 295 -8.33 -15.38 -9.19
N ASP A 296 -8.46 -14.58 -10.25
CA ASP A 296 -7.61 -14.66 -11.45
C ASP A 296 -6.37 -13.76 -11.30
N TYR A 297 -6.59 -12.55 -10.80
CA TYR A 297 -5.55 -11.53 -10.62
C TYR A 297 -5.77 -10.77 -9.31
N LEU A 298 -4.66 -10.46 -8.64
CA LEU A 298 -4.61 -9.65 -7.43
C LEU A 298 -3.82 -8.37 -7.73
N ALA A 299 -4.57 -7.29 -7.90
CA ALA A 299 -4.13 -5.94 -8.20
C ALA A 299 -3.73 -5.22 -6.90
N LEU A 300 -2.43 -5.21 -6.59
CA LEU A 300 -1.89 -4.58 -5.39
C LEU A 300 -1.40 -3.14 -5.65
N GLY A 301 -1.72 -2.24 -4.73
CA GLY A 301 -0.98 -0.99 -4.49
C GLY A 301 -0.39 -0.97 -3.08
N HIS A 302 0.32 0.12 -2.74
CA HIS A 302 1.10 0.41 -1.53
C HIS A 302 2.61 0.44 -1.77
N LEU A 303 3.17 -0.48 -2.56
CA LEU A 303 4.59 -0.52 -2.88
C LEU A 303 4.89 0.16 -4.22
N HIS A 304 5.83 1.10 -4.22
CA HIS A 304 6.08 1.98 -5.35
C HIS A 304 6.90 1.34 -6.47
N ARG A 305 7.61 0.23 -6.21
CA ARG A 305 8.27 -0.58 -7.25
C ARG A 305 7.32 -1.64 -7.79
N ALA A 306 7.13 -1.64 -9.11
CA ALA A 306 6.37 -2.67 -9.83
C ALA A 306 7.01 -4.04 -9.65
N GLN A 307 6.30 -5.01 -9.07
CA GLN A 307 6.85 -6.32 -8.74
C GLN A 307 5.75 -7.39 -8.61
N GLN A 308 6.07 -8.64 -8.93
CA GLN A 308 5.17 -9.77 -8.75
C GLN A 308 5.38 -10.41 -7.37
N VAL A 309 4.29 -10.84 -6.73
CA VAL A 309 4.31 -11.60 -5.48
C VAL A 309 3.89 -13.03 -5.78
N ARG A 310 4.67 -14.02 -5.33
CA ARG A 310 4.28 -15.43 -5.45
C ARG A 310 3.28 -15.77 -4.35
N ILE A 311 2.03 -16.00 -4.75
CA ILE A 311 1.02 -16.61 -3.88
C ILE A 311 1.28 -18.12 -3.84
N PRO A 312 1.42 -18.75 -2.66
CA PRO A 312 1.66 -20.19 -2.57
C PRO A 312 0.40 -20.97 -2.98
N ALA A 313 0.57 -22.16 -3.56
CA ALA A 313 -0.54 -23.07 -3.82
C ALA A 313 -1.04 -23.69 -2.50
N VAL A 314 -2.33 -24.01 -2.45
CA VAL A 314 -2.94 -24.73 -1.31
C VAL A 314 -2.37 -26.14 -1.23
N GLN A 315 -1.85 -26.56 -0.07
CA GLN A 315 -1.42 -27.93 0.13
C GLN A 315 -2.63 -28.87 0.25
N ALA A 316 -2.60 -29.99 -0.49
CA ALA A 316 -3.66 -31.00 -0.42
C ALA A 316 -3.79 -31.57 1.00
N GLY A 317 -4.97 -31.44 1.60
CA GLY A 317 -5.27 -31.88 2.97
C GLY A 317 -5.06 -30.83 4.07
N ALA A 318 -4.69 -29.59 3.74
CA ALA A 318 -4.76 -28.49 4.71
C ALA A 318 -6.22 -28.25 5.15
N PRO A 319 -6.48 -27.96 6.45
CA PRO A 319 -7.82 -27.65 6.91
C PRO A 319 -8.26 -26.28 6.38
N THR A 320 -9.03 -26.28 5.31
CA THR A 320 -9.83 -25.12 4.89
C THR A 320 -10.96 -24.90 5.91
N ASP A 321 -11.17 -23.66 6.35
CA ASP A 321 -12.34 -23.31 7.17
C ASP A 321 -13.65 -23.61 6.42
N GLY A 322 -14.26 -24.77 6.70
CA GLY A 322 -15.68 -25.10 6.57
C GLY A 322 -16.37 -25.08 5.20
N THR A 323 -15.85 -24.40 4.17
CA THR A 323 -16.67 -23.87 3.06
C THR A 323 -16.25 -24.35 1.66
N ILE A 324 -15.63 -25.53 1.56
CA ILE A 324 -15.56 -26.29 0.30
C ILE A 324 -16.52 -27.47 0.33
N ALA A 325 -17.79 -27.18 0.04
CA ALA A 325 -18.65 -28.17 -0.60
C ALA A 325 -18.04 -28.43 -1.99
N ALA A 326 -17.42 -29.60 -2.17
CA ALA A 326 -16.83 -29.97 -3.45
C ALA A 326 -17.91 -29.95 -4.55
N PHE A 327 -17.64 -29.25 -5.66
CA PHE A 327 -18.52 -29.28 -6.82
C PHE A 327 -18.62 -30.71 -7.35
N ALA A 328 -19.75 -31.36 -7.09
CA ALA A 328 -20.10 -32.61 -7.76
C ALA A 328 -20.47 -32.27 -9.21
N VAL A 329 -19.53 -32.49 -10.14
CA VAL A 329 -19.85 -32.55 -11.57
C VAL A 329 -20.75 -33.77 -11.77
N VAL A 330 -22.05 -33.53 -11.87
CA VAL A 330 -23.02 -34.56 -12.26
C VAL A 330 -22.82 -34.79 -13.76
N SER A 331 -22.00 -35.78 -14.11
CA SER A 331 -22.02 -36.36 -15.45
C SER A 331 -23.39 -36.97 -15.67
N THR A 332 -24.23 -36.31 -16.47
CA THR A 332 -25.52 -36.84 -16.91
C THR A 332 -25.31 -37.87 -18.01
N ASP A 333 -24.79 -39.04 -17.64
CA ASP A 333 -24.84 -40.19 -18.55
C ASP A 333 -26.31 -40.54 -18.83
N THR A 334 -26.64 -40.59 -20.12
CA THR A 334 -28.02 -40.80 -20.57
C THR A 334 -28.35 -42.29 -20.49
N PRO A 335 -29.47 -42.70 -19.87
CA PRO A 335 -29.80 -44.12 -19.74
C PRO A 335 -30.21 -44.69 -21.10
N ALA A 336 -29.48 -45.72 -21.55
CA ALA A 336 -29.91 -46.61 -22.62
C ALA A 336 -30.59 -47.85 -22.03
N ASP A 337 -31.76 -48.21 -22.58
CA ASP A 337 -32.52 -49.40 -22.19
C ASP A 337 -31.75 -50.72 -22.44
N ALA A 338 -31.79 -51.65 -21.46
CA ALA A 338 -32.30 -53.02 -21.61
C ALA A 338 -31.89 -53.93 -20.43
N ALA A 339 -32.74 -54.90 -20.10
CA ALA A 339 -32.56 -55.81 -18.96
C ALA A 339 -31.58 -56.98 -19.23
N THR A 340 -30.86 -57.44 -18.20
CA THR A 340 -31.14 -58.74 -17.52
C THR A 340 -30.19 -59.06 -16.35
N ASP A 341 -30.79 -59.48 -15.23
CA ASP A 341 -30.41 -60.58 -14.31
C ASP A 341 -29.09 -60.60 -13.50
N SER A 342 -29.20 -61.25 -12.33
CA SER A 342 -28.18 -61.77 -11.40
C SER A 342 -27.47 -60.81 -10.41
N LEU A 343 -27.36 -61.29 -9.17
CA LEU A 343 -26.74 -60.60 -8.04
C LEU A 343 -25.21 -60.65 -8.13
N THR A 344 -24.55 -59.48 -7.96
CA THR A 344 -23.28 -59.41 -7.23
C THR A 344 -23.28 -58.19 -6.30
N ASP A 345 -22.77 -58.39 -5.09
CA ASP A 345 -22.76 -57.39 -4.00
C ASP A 345 -21.66 -56.34 -4.24
N VAL A 346 -21.94 -55.38 -5.12
CA VAL A 346 -21.04 -54.25 -5.38
C VAL A 346 -21.25 -53.20 -4.29
N LYS A 347 -20.36 -53.20 -3.29
CA LYS A 347 -20.22 -52.05 -2.38
C LYS A 347 -20.08 -50.77 -3.21
N PRO A 348 -20.79 -49.68 -2.89
CA PRO A 348 -20.60 -48.42 -3.59
C PRO A 348 -19.16 -47.99 -3.41
N VAL A 349 -18.39 -48.00 -4.51
CA VAL A 349 -17.10 -47.33 -4.56
C VAL A 349 -17.42 -45.85 -4.42
N SER A 350 -17.15 -45.29 -3.25
CA SER A 350 -17.14 -43.84 -3.06
C SER A 350 -15.98 -43.31 -3.91
N THR A 351 -16.28 -42.98 -5.16
CA THR A 351 -15.39 -42.20 -6.02
C THR A 351 -15.26 -40.83 -5.38
N ALA A 352 -14.23 -40.66 -4.56
CA ALA A 352 -13.88 -39.38 -3.99
C ALA A 352 -13.55 -38.42 -5.14
N THR A 353 -14.53 -37.62 -5.55
CA THR A 353 -14.33 -36.54 -6.51
C THR A 353 -13.29 -35.61 -5.92
N ALA A 354 -12.07 -35.65 -6.44
CA ALA A 354 -10.99 -34.82 -5.94
C ALA A 354 -11.39 -33.36 -6.10
N ALA A 355 -11.54 -32.65 -4.98
CA ALA A 355 -11.84 -31.22 -5.00
C ALA A 355 -10.67 -30.49 -5.68
N ILE A 356 -10.90 -29.99 -6.89
CA ILE A 356 -9.91 -29.21 -7.63
C ILE A 356 -9.77 -27.87 -6.90
N SER A 357 -8.71 -27.74 -6.11
CA SER A 357 -8.31 -26.44 -5.55
C SER A 357 -8.01 -25.48 -6.71
N PRO A 358 -8.54 -24.24 -6.68
CA PRO A 358 -8.25 -23.28 -7.73
C PRO A 358 -6.75 -22.96 -7.75
N ALA A 359 -6.22 -22.67 -8.94
CA ALA A 359 -4.87 -22.13 -9.08
C ALA A 359 -4.73 -20.81 -8.30
N PRO A 360 -3.56 -20.53 -7.68
CA PRO A 360 -3.33 -19.29 -6.97
C PRO A 360 -3.28 -18.10 -7.95
N PRO A 361 -3.89 -16.94 -7.61
CA PRO A 361 -3.93 -15.78 -8.51
C PRO A 361 -2.54 -15.24 -8.83
N ILE A 362 -2.39 -14.64 -10.01
CA ILE A 362 -1.24 -13.77 -10.29
C ILE A 362 -1.39 -12.52 -9.43
N ALA A 363 -0.48 -12.30 -8.48
CA ALA A 363 -0.46 -11.11 -7.63
C ALA A 363 0.67 -10.16 -8.03
N ARG A 364 0.36 -8.87 -8.21
CA ARG A 364 1.33 -7.88 -8.68
C ARG A 364 1.06 -6.51 -8.07
N TYR A 365 2.13 -5.86 -7.60
CA TYR A 365 2.15 -4.41 -7.39
C TYR A 365 2.30 -3.68 -8.71
N ALA A 366 1.42 -2.74 -9.02
CA ALA A 366 1.61 -1.88 -10.19
C ALA A 366 2.80 -0.93 -10.03
N GLY A 367 2.98 -0.41 -8.81
CA GLY A 367 3.94 0.65 -8.54
C GLY A 367 3.39 2.03 -8.88
N SER A 368 4.08 3.05 -8.40
CA SER A 368 3.73 4.45 -8.61
C SER A 368 4.02 4.91 -10.04
N LEU A 369 3.27 5.90 -10.53
CA LEU A 369 3.50 6.52 -11.85
C LEU A 369 4.80 7.35 -11.92
N LEU A 370 5.24 7.90 -10.77
CA LEU A 370 6.49 8.64 -10.62
C LEU A 370 7.38 8.01 -9.55
N ALA A 371 8.70 8.19 -9.66
CA ALA A 371 9.64 7.78 -8.63
C ALA A 371 9.66 8.79 -7.47
N TYR A 372 9.61 8.30 -6.22
CA TYR A 372 9.50 9.11 -5.00
C TYR A 372 10.67 8.94 -4.01
N SER A 373 11.63 8.08 -4.33
CA SER A 373 12.90 7.83 -3.62
C SER A 373 13.96 7.31 -4.59
N PHE A 374 15.22 7.59 -4.30
CA PHE A 374 16.36 6.99 -4.99
C PHE A 374 16.43 5.48 -4.81
N SER A 375 15.85 4.91 -3.75
CA SER A 375 15.69 3.45 -3.59
C SER A 375 14.83 2.79 -4.67
N GLU A 376 14.10 3.57 -5.47
CA GLU A 376 13.28 3.11 -6.59
C GLU A 376 14.02 3.17 -7.94
N ALA A 377 15.28 3.65 -7.96
CA ALA A 377 16.11 3.73 -9.16
C ALA A 377 16.33 2.34 -9.81
N CYS A 378 16.28 2.30 -11.14
CA CYS A 378 16.66 1.12 -11.90
C CYS A 378 18.19 0.97 -11.94
N VAL A 379 18.68 -0.28 -11.97
CA VAL A 379 20.10 -0.59 -12.16
C VAL A 379 20.22 -1.64 -13.28
N PRO A 380 20.80 -1.30 -14.45
CA PRO A 380 21.26 0.03 -14.85
C PRO A 380 20.11 1.06 -14.96
N PRO A 381 20.40 2.38 -14.97
CA PRO A 381 19.39 3.41 -15.14
C PRO A 381 18.52 3.19 -16.39
N ALA A 382 17.22 3.35 -16.23
CA ALA A 382 16.26 3.31 -17.34
C ALA A 382 16.19 4.66 -18.05
N ILE A 383 15.68 4.68 -19.28
CA ILE A 383 15.31 5.93 -19.95
C ILE A 383 14.06 6.50 -19.23
N GLY A 384 14.18 7.71 -18.69
CA GLY A 384 13.14 8.31 -17.85
C GLY A 384 13.06 7.68 -16.45
N ASN A 385 11.92 7.83 -15.78
CA ASN A 385 11.78 7.48 -14.35
C ASN A 385 11.70 5.98 -14.02
N GLY A 386 11.81 5.09 -15.01
CA GLY A 386 11.76 3.63 -14.82
C GLY A 386 10.42 3.07 -14.34
N LYS A 387 9.33 3.86 -14.37
CA LYS A 387 8.00 3.43 -13.92
C LYS A 387 7.19 2.76 -15.02
N SER A 388 6.22 1.96 -14.62
CA SER A 388 5.35 1.21 -15.54
C SER A 388 3.96 0.99 -14.97
N VAL A 389 2.95 0.84 -15.83
CA VAL A 389 1.64 0.27 -15.47
C VAL A 389 1.55 -1.16 -15.99
N ALA A 390 0.65 -1.97 -15.41
CA ALA A 390 0.38 -3.32 -15.90
C ALA A 390 -0.86 -3.33 -16.82
N ILE A 391 -0.76 -3.97 -17.98
CA ILE A 391 -1.90 -4.40 -18.78
C ILE A 391 -2.11 -5.89 -18.50
N VAL A 392 -3.34 -6.26 -18.13
CA VAL A 392 -3.77 -7.62 -17.85
C VAL A 392 -4.81 -8.02 -18.89
N ASP A 393 -4.44 -8.96 -19.75
CA ASP A 393 -5.29 -9.55 -20.75
C ASP A 393 -5.96 -10.80 -20.17
N LEU A 394 -7.29 -10.79 -20.10
CA LEU A 394 -8.13 -11.90 -19.63
C LEU A 394 -8.80 -12.54 -20.87
N PRO A 395 -8.22 -13.60 -21.45
CA PRO A 395 -8.76 -14.26 -22.64
C PRO A 395 -10.11 -14.94 -22.37
N ALA A 396 -10.92 -15.02 -23.42
CA ALA A 396 -12.16 -15.78 -23.45
C ALA A 396 -11.87 -17.28 -23.44
N GLU A 397 -12.36 -18.01 -22.43
CA GLU A 397 -12.27 -19.46 -22.35
C GLU A 397 -13.53 -20.01 -21.69
N SER A 398 -13.91 -21.24 -22.03
CA SER A 398 -15.03 -21.89 -21.34
C SER A 398 -14.69 -22.15 -19.87
N ALA A 399 -15.65 -21.87 -18.97
CA ALA A 399 -15.49 -22.07 -17.53
C ALA A 399 -15.13 -23.52 -17.15
N ALA A 400 -15.44 -24.49 -18.01
CA ALA A 400 -15.12 -25.91 -17.84
C ALA A 400 -13.61 -26.21 -17.81
N SER A 401 -12.78 -25.45 -18.53
CA SER A 401 -11.36 -25.79 -18.75
C SER A 401 -10.49 -25.78 -17.47
N ARG A 402 -10.92 -25.10 -16.41
CA ARG A 402 -10.20 -25.05 -15.13
C ARG A 402 -10.63 -26.10 -14.11
N TYR A 403 -11.77 -26.75 -14.36
CA TYR A 403 -12.38 -27.73 -13.45
C TYR A 403 -12.51 -29.11 -14.13
N SER A 404 -11.97 -29.28 -15.33
CA SER A 404 -11.88 -30.55 -16.03
C SER A 404 -10.72 -31.39 -15.51
N VAL A 405 -11.04 -32.57 -14.96
CA VAL A 405 -10.05 -33.56 -14.52
C VAL A 405 -9.24 -34.08 -15.71
N THR A 406 -7.97 -33.70 -15.80
CA THR A 406 -6.99 -34.46 -16.60
C THR A 406 -6.65 -35.74 -15.85
N GLY A 407 -7.23 -36.85 -16.28
CA GLY A 407 -6.97 -38.16 -15.67
C GLY A 407 -5.48 -38.49 -15.72
N VAL A 408 -4.89 -38.79 -14.56
CA VAL A 408 -3.49 -39.22 -14.47
C VAL A 408 -3.33 -40.56 -15.20
N SER A 409 -2.77 -40.51 -16.40
CA SER A 409 -2.23 -41.70 -17.06
C SER A 409 -0.95 -42.09 -16.32
N ALA A 410 -1.01 -43.21 -15.60
CA ALA A 410 0.13 -43.74 -14.88
C ALA A 410 1.03 -44.56 -15.82
N ASP A 411 2.05 -43.91 -16.40
CA ASP A 411 3.19 -44.61 -17.00
C ASP A 411 4.47 -44.29 -16.19
N PRO A 412 5.00 -45.25 -15.40
CA PRO A 412 6.12 -45.02 -14.50
C PRO A 412 7.49 -45.25 -15.17
N THR A 413 7.65 -44.96 -16.47
CA THR A 413 8.86 -45.34 -17.24
C THR A 413 9.50 -44.23 -18.11
N ALA A 414 9.64 -43.02 -17.58
CA ALA A 414 10.50 -41.98 -18.17
C ALA A 414 11.49 -41.40 -17.15
N SER A 415 12.75 -41.86 -17.21
CA SER A 415 13.86 -41.31 -16.44
C SER A 415 14.67 -40.36 -17.31
N ASP A 416 14.51 -39.04 -17.15
CA ASP A 416 15.40 -38.06 -17.75
C ASP A 416 16.29 -37.37 -16.71
N SER A 417 17.57 -37.27 -17.07
CA SER A 417 18.66 -36.85 -16.20
C SER A 417 18.74 -35.33 -16.06
N ILE A 418 18.87 -34.85 -14.82
CA ILE A 418 19.13 -33.42 -14.54
C ILE A 418 20.62 -33.13 -14.74
N ASP A 419 20.93 -32.23 -15.68
CA ASP A 419 22.27 -31.67 -15.90
C ASP A 419 22.47 -30.42 -15.03
N PRO A 420 23.43 -30.40 -14.08
CA PRO A 420 23.63 -29.29 -13.15
C PRO A 420 24.50 -28.18 -13.77
N GLY A 421 23.97 -27.47 -14.77
CA GLY A 421 24.79 -26.54 -15.58
C GLY A 421 24.14 -25.23 -16.05
N ILE A 422 22.85 -24.99 -15.79
CA ILE A 422 22.15 -23.78 -16.26
C ILE A 422 21.35 -23.15 -15.11
N THR A 423 21.66 -21.90 -14.77
CA THR A 423 20.82 -21.07 -13.89
C THR A 423 19.53 -20.75 -14.62
N ALA A 424 18.40 -21.23 -14.11
CA ALA A 424 17.09 -20.97 -14.70
C ALA A 424 16.71 -19.50 -14.53
N ASP A 425 16.60 -18.76 -15.65
CA ASP A 425 15.83 -17.52 -15.71
C ASP A 425 14.37 -17.84 -15.34
N SER A 426 13.88 -17.29 -14.23
CA SER A 426 12.50 -17.44 -13.79
C SER A 426 11.50 -16.63 -14.61
N ASP A 427 11.99 -15.75 -15.49
CA ASP A 427 11.23 -14.68 -16.12
C ASP A 427 10.90 -14.99 -17.59
N ASN A 428 10.74 -16.28 -17.93
CA ASN A 428 10.22 -16.69 -19.24
C ASN A 428 8.67 -16.81 -19.20
N PRO A 429 7.91 -15.85 -19.77
CA PRO A 429 6.45 -15.87 -19.75
C PRO A 429 5.81 -16.95 -20.66
N ASN A 430 6.62 -17.71 -21.40
CA ASN A 430 6.16 -18.75 -22.34
C ASN A 430 6.48 -20.18 -21.87
N ASN A 431 6.54 -20.43 -20.56
CA ASN A 431 6.66 -21.81 -20.06
C ASN A 431 5.30 -22.53 -20.20
N PRO A 432 5.16 -23.57 -21.06
CA PRO A 432 3.87 -24.23 -21.30
C PRO A 432 3.34 -25.06 -20.12
N ASN A 433 4.12 -25.18 -19.03
CA ASN A 433 3.72 -25.82 -17.78
C ASN A 433 3.25 -24.83 -16.69
N ASP A 434 3.13 -23.53 -16.98
CA ASP A 434 2.66 -22.56 -15.97
C ASP A 434 1.14 -22.72 -15.73
N ALA A 435 0.76 -22.89 -14.46
CA ALA A 435 -0.63 -23.12 -14.03
C ALA A 435 -1.56 -21.90 -14.25
N ASN A 436 -1.00 -20.78 -14.73
CA ASN A 436 -1.65 -19.50 -14.93
C ASN A 436 -1.76 -19.08 -16.41
N ALA A 437 -1.71 -20.02 -17.36
CA ALA A 437 -1.88 -19.78 -18.82
C ALA A 437 -3.15 -18.99 -19.24
N HIS A 438 -4.09 -18.80 -18.30
CA HIS A 438 -5.38 -18.13 -18.48
C HIS A 438 -5.36 -16.62 -18.19
N VAL A 439 -4.21 -16.02 -17.82
CA VAL A 439 -4.05 -14.58 -17.57
C VAL A 439 -2.70 -14.12 -18.11
N ALA A 440 -2.69 -13.22 -19.10
CA ALA A 440 -1.45 -12.63 -19.62
C ALA A 440 -1.23 -11.25 -19.01
N VAL A 441 -0.01 -10.98 -18.53
CA VAL A 441 0.37 -9.69 -17.93
C VAL A 441 1.59 -9.13 -18.66
N ARG A 442 1.51 -7.87 -19.09
CA ARG A 442 2.62 -7.10 -19.65
C ARG A 442 2.71 -5.74 -18.98
N THR A 443 3.89 -5.12 -19.00
CA THR A 443 4.09 -3.75 -18.52
C THR A 443 4.22 -2.76 -19.67
N LEU A 444 3.79 -1.52 -19.44
CA LEU A 444 4.03 -0.38 -20.32
C LEU A 444 4.75 0.73 -19.56
N PRO A 445 5.89 1.25 -20.05
CA PRO A 445 6.67 2.28 -19.35
C PRO A 445 5.95 3.64 -19.37
N VAL A 446 5.93 4.34 -18.22
CA VAL A 446 5.20 5.60 -18.04
C VAL A 446 5.98 6.77 -18.64
N GLU A 447 5.41 7.47 -19.62
CA GLU A 447 6.03 8.65 -20.25
C GLU A 447 5.70 9.95 -19.48
N SER A 448 6.16 10.04 -18.23
CA SER A 448 5.97 11.23 -17.39
C SER A 448 6.87 12.42 -17.77
N GLY A 449 7.99 12.14 -18.44
CA GLY A 449 9.09 13.10 -18.64
C GLY A 449 9.86 13.45 -17.36
N GLN A 450 9.61 12.77 -16.24
CA GLN A 450 10.47 12.85 -15.05
C GLN A 450 11.86 12.27 -15.40
N PRO A 451 12.97 12.97 -15.08
CA PRO A 451 14.32 12.46 -15.33
C PRO A 451 14.59 11.12 -14.64
N ALA A 452 15.62 10.41 -15.11
CA ALA A 452 16.05 9.19 -14.44
C ALA A 452 16.55 9.50 -13.03
N LEU A 453 16.30 8.60 -12.08
CA LEU A 453 16.89 8.65 -10.76
C LEU A 453 18.13 7.75 -10.76
N VAL A 454 19.28 8.32 -10.42
CA VAL A 454 20.57 7.62 -10.45
C VAL A 454 21.27 7.77 -9.09
N GLN A 455 21.74 6.65 -8.55
CA GLN A 455 22.60 6.66 -7.36
C GLN A 455 24.05 6.48 -7.81
N LEU A 456 24.88 7.49 -7.55
CA LEU A 456 26.30 7.49 -7.92
C LEU A 456 27.16 7.52 -6.66
N LYS A 457 28.20 6.68 -6.63
CA LYS A 457 29.16 6.60 -5.54
C LYS A 457 30.56 6.46 -6.10
N GLY A 458 31.46 7.34 -5.69
CA GLY A 458 32.82 7.42 -6.25
C GLY A 458 33.70 8.44 -5.54
N SER A 459 34.93 8.59 -6.01
CA SER A 459 35.82 9.65 -5.55
C SER A 459 35.35 11.03 -6.05
N PRO A 460 35.89 12.14 -5.51
CA PRO A 460 35.60 13.47 -6.02
C PRO A 460 35.93 13.65 -7.50
N ASP A 461 36.95 12.96 -8.02
CA ASP A 461 37.37 13.07 -9.42
C ASP A 461 36.41 12.29 -10.35
N ASP A 462 35.96 11.09 -9.93
CA ASP A 462 34.97 10.31 -10.69
C ASP A 462 33.63 11.07 -10.81
N LEU A 463 33.17 11.63 -9.69
CA LEU A 463 31.89 12.36 -9.59
C LEU A 463 31.94 13.77 -10.19
N LEU A 464 33.10 14.28 -10.59
CA LEU A 464 33.23 15.56 -11.31
C LEU A 464 33.73 15.39 -12.75
N GLY A 465 34.12 14.16 -13.14
CA GLY A 465 34.56 13.78 -14.47
C GLY A 465 33.44 13.10 -15.26
N ASP A 466 33.71 11.89 -15.75
CA ASP A 466 32.85 11.19 -16.72
C ASP A 466 31.42 10.98 -16.21
N LEU A 467 31.22 10.66 -14.92
CA LEU A 467 29.88 10.49 -14.34
C LEU A 467 29.05 11.78 -14.33
N ALA A 468 29.70 12.95 -14.25
CA ALA A 468 29.03 14.24 -14.36
C ALA A 468 28.68 14.59 -15.81
N ALA A 469 29.49 14.14 -16.78
CA ALA A 469 29.20 14.30 -18.19
C ALA A 469 28.03 13.39 -18.64
N GLU A 470 27.96 12.16 -18.11
CA GLU A 470 26.90 11.19 -18.40
C GLU A 470 25.56 11.59 -17.76
N HIS A 471 25.54 11.81 -16.43
CA HIS A 471 24.31 12.01 -15.66
C HIS A 471 23.96 13.49 -15.38
N ARG A 472 24.47 14.42 -16.19
CA ARG A 472 24.33 15.87 -15.97
C ARG A 472 22.89 16.34 -15.71
N HIS A 473 21.94 15.77 -16.45
CA HIS A 473 20.53 16.15 -16.47
C HIS A 473 19.63 15.17 -15.70
N ASP A 474 20.18 14.08 -15.20
CA ASP A 474 19.45 13.12 -14.37
C ASP A 474 19.27 13.66 -12.95
N TRP A 475 18.28 13.12 -12.24
CA TRP A 475 18.16 13.35 -10.80
C TRP A 475 19.14 12.43 -10.11
N VAL A 476 20.12 12.99 -9.40
CA VAL A 476 21.23 12.21 -8.84
C VAL A 476 21.27 12.27 -7.31
N SER A 477 21.53 11.10 -6.72
CA SER A 477 22.00 10.96 -5.34
C SER A 477 23.49 10.64 -5.38
N LEU A 478 24.29 11.55 -4.83
CA LEU A 478 25.75 11.54 -4.94
C LEU A 478 26.35 11.14 -3.60
N THR A 479 27.15 10.07 -3.58
CA THR A 479 27.89 9.64 -2.39
C THR A 479 29.39 9.79 -2.63
N VAL A 480 29.95 10.88 -2.11
CA VAL A 480 31.38 11.20 -2.23
C VAL A 480 32.16 10.36 -1.23
N VAL A 481 33.04 9.49 -1.72
CA VAL A 481 33.98 8.71 -0.90
C VAL A 481 35.33 9.43 -0.90
N ALA A 482 35.83 9.81 0.28
CA ALA A 482 37.10 10.54 0.39
C ALA A 482 37.82 10.31 1.72
N ASP A 483 39.16 10.38 1.71
CA ASP A 483 39.98 10.30 2.93
C ASP A 483 39.79 11.48 3.89
N ALA A 484 39.38 12.63 3.36
CA ALA A 484 39.03 13.82 4.13
C ALA A 484 37.94 14.58 3.38
N TYR A 485 37.17 15.40 4.10
CA TYR A 485 36.07 16.17 3.52
C TYR A 485 36.59 17.18 2.47
N PRO A 486 36.23 17.05 1.17
CA PRO A 486 36.83 17.89 0.13
C PRO A 486 36.31 19.33 0.17
N HIS A 487 37.22 20.32 0.11
CA HIS A 487 36.86 21.73 0.12
C HIS A 487 35.97 22.11 -1.07
N GLY A 488 34.84 22.76 -0.76
CA GLY A 488 33.87 23.28 -1.74
C GLY A 488 33.09 22.19 -2.50
N MET A 489 33.02 20.96 -1.99
CA MET A 489 32.46 19.84 -2.76
C MET A 489 30.98 20.03 -3.11
N TYR A 490 30.17 20.55 -2.18
CA TYR A 490 28.74 20.85 -2.45
C TYR A 490 28.59 21.75 -3.68
N GLN A 491 29.32 22.88 -3.72
CA GLN A 491 29.26 23.84 -4.82
C GLN A 491 29.77 23.25 -6.14
N LYS A 492 30.81 22.40 -6.10
CA LYS A 492 31.32 21.70 -7.29
C LYS A 492 30.27 20.75 -7.87
N LEU A 493 29.59 19.99 -7.02
CA LEU A 493 28.51 19.09 -7.43
C LEU A 493 27.30 19.85 -7.99
N ASP A 494 26.93 21.00 -7.41
CA ASP A 494 25.87 21.89 -7.93
C ASP A 494 26.19 22.52 -9.29
N VAL A 495 27.48 22.65 -9.65
CA VAL A 495 27.90 23.11 -10.98
C VAL A 495 27.98 21.95 -11.98
N ALA A 496 28.35 20.75 -11.51
CA ALA A 496 28.51 19.56 -12.33
C ALA A 496 27.17 18.93 -12.74
N TYR A 497 26.20 18.86 -11.82
CA TYR A 497 24.90 18.24 -12.03
C TYR A 497 23.77 19.26 -11.90
N GLU A 498 22.85 19.27 -12.86
CA GLU A 498 21.69 20.18 -12.85
C GLU A 498 20.71 19.85 -11.71
N HIS A 499 20.68 18.58 -11.27
CA HIS A 499 19.74 18.06 -10.28
C HIS A 499 20.43 17.15 -9.24
N ALA A 500 21.44 17.69 -8.55
CA ALA A 500 22.06 17.04 -7.38
C ALA A 500 21.16 17.08 -6.13
N LEU A 501 20.16 16.18 -6.06
CA LEU A 501 19.11 16.20 -5.03
C LEU A 501 19.54 15.63 -3.68
N GLU A 502 20.55 14.75 -3.67
CA GLU A 502 21.19 14.25 -2.46
C GLU A 502 22.72 14.29 -2.58
N LYS A 503 23.39 14.64 -1.48
CA LYS A 503 24.85 14.82 -1.40
C LYS A 503 25.34 14.25 -0.07
N ASN A 504 25.76 12.98 -0.12
CA ASN A 504 26.22 12.17 0.98
C ASN A 504 27.76 12.09 0.97
N PHE A 505 28.38 11.94 2.15
CA PHE A 505 29.84 11.93 2.30
C PHE A 505 30.28 10.75 3.16
N GLU A 506 31.00 9.81 2.56
CA GLU A 506 31.64 8.70 3.26
C GLU A 506 33.12 9.03 3.46
N ILE A 507 33.46 9.46 4.67
CA ILE A 507 34.84 9.79 5.04
C ILE A 507 35.53 8.55 5.63
N THR A 508 36.43 7.96 4.86
CA THR A 508 37.12 6.71 5.18
C THR A 508 38.06 6.85 6.40
N ARG A 509 38.72 8.01 6.54
CA ARG A 509 39.73 8.23 7.59
C ARG A 509 39.14 8.75 8.91
N ARG A 510 38.26 7.97 9.54
CA ARG A 510 37.75 8.26 10.89
C ARG A 510 38.65 7.62 11.97
N THR A 511 39.61 8.40 12.45
CA THR A 511 40.39 8.20 13.70
C THR A 511 41.23 6.91 13.87
N ASP A 512 42.20 6.68 12.98
CA ASP A 512 43.43 5.98 13.36
C ASP A 512 44.47 7.00 13.84
N ARG A 513 44.50 7.28 15.15
CA ARG A 513 45.61 8.00 15.80
C ARG A 513 45.80 7.66 17.28
N GLY A 514 45.77 6.37 17.60
CA GLY A 514 46.47 5.88 18.79
C GLY A 514 47.99 5.87 18.50
N GLY A 515 48.74 6.84 19.02
CA GLY A 515 50.21 6.82 18.92
C GLY A 515 50.93 8.16 19.02
N ILE A 516 51.54 8.39 20.20
CA ILE A 516 52.65 9.33 20.47
C ILE A 516 52.31 10.85 20.52
N GLY A 517 52.34 11.41 21.73
CA GLY A 517 52.66 12.84 21.97
C GLY A 517 51.60 13.67 22.71
N ASP A 518 51.85 13.95 23.99
CA ASP A 518 51.23 14.96 24.89
C ASP A 518 49.70 15.20 24.88
N GLY A 519 49.07 14.78 25.98
CA GLY A 519 48.81 15.76 27.06
C GLY A 519 47.61 16.71 26.95
N HIS A 520 46.85 16.70 25.85
CA HIS A 520 45.61 17.48 25.76
C HIS A 520 44.38 16.58 25.58
N ASP A 521 43.51 16.61 26.60
CA ASP A 521 42.24 15.92 26.65
C ASP A 521 41.35 16.40 25.50
N ARG A 522 41.07 15.50 24.54
CA ARG A 522 40.22 15.78 23.37
C ARG A 522 38.77 15.40 23.64
N THR A 523 38.24 15.86 24.78
CA THR A 523 36.79 15.87 25.00
C THR A 523 36.13 16.77 23.96
N MET A 524 34.99 16.36 23.41
CA MET A 524 34.09 17.27 22.69
C MET A 524 33.74 18.42 23.67
N ALA A 525 33.89 19.67 23.23
CA ALA A 525 33.98 20.88 24.07
C ALA A 525 33.29 20.75 25.44
N ASN A 526 34.07 20.81 26.53
CA ASN A 526 33.55 20.56 27.87
C ASN A 526 32.64 21.72 28.31
N LEU A 527 31.32 21.57 28.09
CA LEU A 527 30.30 22.62 28.31
C LEU A 527 30.30 23.20 29.74
N HIS A 528 30.93 22.53 30.71
CA HIS A 528 31.07 23.01 32.08
C HIS A 528 32.23 24.00 32.31
N GLU A 529 33.18 24.12 31.37
CA GLU A 529 34.34 25.03 31.47
C GLU A 529 34.30 26.19 30.45
N THR A 530 33.42 26.09 29.44
CA THR A 530 33.22 27.11 28.40
C THR A 530 32.79 28.45 28.98
N ARG A 531 33.45 29.55 28.61
CA ARG A 531 33.15 30.91 29.12
C ARG A 531 32.43 31.80 28.12
N ASN A 532 32.52 31.51 26.82
CA ASN A 532 31.84 32.23 25.75
C ASN A 532 31.47 31.30 24.57
N GLU A 533 30.51 31.71 23.75
CA GLU A 533 30.05 31.00 22.54
C GLU A 533 31.18 30.80 21.52
N LEU A 534 32.13 31.74 21.45
CA LEU A 534 33.35 31.60 20.66
C LEU A 534 34.20 30.40 21.08
N ASP A 535 34.32 30.10 22.38
CA ASP A 535 35.09 28.95 22.86
C ASP A 535 34.49 27.62 22.35
N VAL A 536 33.15 27.56 22.18
CA VAL A 536 32.44 26.39 21.62
C VAL A 536 32.74 26.26 20.13
N LEU A 537 32.72 27.36 19.38
CA LEU A 537 32.99 27.37 17.95
C LEU A 537 34.46 27.07 17.63
N GLU A 538 35.40 27.66 18.39
CA GLU A 538 36.83 27.31 18.33
C GLU A 538 37.05 25.84 18.72
N GLY A 539 36.36 25.35 19.76
CA GLY A 539 36.35 23.94 20.15
C GLY A 539 35.80 23.00 19.06
N PHE A 540 34.76 23.42 18.35
CA PHE A 540 34.22 22.69 17.20
C PHE A 540 35.20 22.65 16.02
N VAL A 541 35.88 23.75 15.71
CA VAL A 541 36.94 23.78 14.69
C VAL A 541 38.13 22.91 15.10
N ARG A 542 38.58 22.99 16.37
CA ARG A 542 39.67 22.15 16.91
C ARG A 542 39.32 20.66 16.94
N TYR A 543 38.07 20.32 17.19
CA TYR A 543 37.56 18.96 17.09
C TYR A 543 37.54 18.47 15.64
N THR A 544 36.97 19.26 14.72
CA THR A 544 36.69 18.88 13.33
C THR A 544 37.93 18.89 12.44
N LEU A 545 38.79 19.91 12.57
CA LEU A 545 40.01 20.08 11.76
C LEU A 545 41.28 19.54 12.44
N GLY A 546 41.24 19.24 13.75
CA GLY A 546 42.39 18.74 14.50
C GLY A 546 43.53 19.76 14.70
N ARG A 547 43.26 21.05 14.44
CA ARG A 547 44.15 22.19 14.67
C ARG A 547 43.36 23.38 15.19
N ASP A 548 44.03 24.37 15.77
CA ASP A 548 43.40 25.65 16.09
C ASP A 548 42.91 26.39 14.83
N PRO A 549 41.81 27.17 14.93
CA PRO A 549 41.39 28.08 13.88
C PRO A 549 42.49 29.12 13.58
N ASN A 550 42.62 29.50 12.31
CA ASN A 550 43.48 30.61 11.89
C ASN A 550 42.75 31.97 12.02
N ASP A 551 43.46 33.08 11.84
CA ASP A 551 42.91 34.43 12.04
C ASP A 551 41.70 34.73 11.13
N ASP A 552 41.69 34.22 9.89
CA ASP A 552 40.58 34.40 8.95
C ASP A 552 39.33 33.60 9.38
N GLU A 553 39.52 32.35 9.82
CA GLU A 553 38.47 31.51 10.40
C GLU A 553 37.91 32.15 11.68
N LEU A 554 38.79 32.69 12.54
CA LEU A 554 38.40 33.37 13.76
C LEU A 554 37.55 34.63 13.47
N ALA A 555 37.89 35.38 12.43
CA ALA A 555 37.12 36.54 12.00
C ALA A 555 35.70 36.15 11.52
N VAL A 556 35.59 35.07 10.73
CA VAL A 556 34.28 34.55 10.28
C VAL A 556 33.43 34.05 11.45
N LEU A 557 34.03 33.36 12.43
CA LEU A 557 33.31 32.90 13.62
C LEU A 557 32.80 34.06 14.48
N ARG A 558 33.60 35.12 14.66
CA ARG A 558 33.19 36.33 15.39
C ARG A 558 32.04 37.05 14.70
N ASP A 559 32.15 37.31 13.41
CA ASP A 559 31.10 37.95 12.61
C ASP A 559 29.80 37.13 12.59
N ALA A 560 29.88 35.79 12.59
CA ALA A 560 28.71 34.94 12.73
C ALA A 560 28.00 35.09 14.10
N VAL A 561 28.75 35.12 15.20
CA VAL A 561 28.21 35.35 16.56
C VAL A 561 27.61 36.75 16.68
N GLU A 562 28.33 37.78 16.22
CA GLU A 562 27.86 39.18 16.24
C GLU A 562 26.56 39.36 15.45
N ARG A 563 26.43 38.73 14.27
CA ARG A 563 25.19 38.74 13.48
C ARG A 563 24.02 38.06 14.19
N VAL A 564 24.25 36.96 14.91
CA VAL A 564 23.20 36.29 15.72
C VAL A 564 22.79 37.13 16.92
N HIS A 565 23.74 37.82 17.58
CA HIS A 565 23.44 38.72 18.69
C HIS A 565 22.62 39.93 18.23
N ALA A 566 22.99 40.56 17.10
CA ALA A 566 22.25 41.68 16.51
C ALA A 566 20.78 41.31 16.23
N VAL A 567 20.53 40.15 15.59
CA VAL A 567 19.16 39.67 15.31
C VAL A 567 18.37 39.41 16.59
N ASN A 568 19.02 38.89 17.64
CA ASN A 568 18.38 38.64 18.93
C ASN A 568 18.07 39.91 19.73
N ASP A 569 18.88 40.95 19.59
CA ASP A 569 18.64 42.24 20.27
C ASP A 569 17.59 43.09 19.52
N ASP A 570 17.58 43.08 18.18
CA ASP A 570 16.48 43.64 17.38
C ASP A 570 15.13 42.95 17.72
N ALA A 571 15.14 41.63 17.95
CA ALA A 571 13.96 40.88 18.40
C ALA A 571 13.51 41.29 19.82
N LYS A 572 14.43 41.60 20.74
CA LYS A 572 14.10 42.07 22.10
C LYS A 572 13.57 43.49 22.12
N ASP A 573 14.14 44.40 21.35
CA ASP A 573 13.71 45.80 21.32
C ASP A 573 12.39 45.99 20.56
N SER A 574 12.15 45.20 19.50
CA SER A 574 10.82 45.13 18.88
C SER A 574 9.74 44.53 19.79
N ALA A 575 10.09 43.57 20.66
CA ALA A 575 9.19 43.05 21.69
C ALA A 575 8.89 44.07 22.80
N LYS A 576 9.91 44.79 23.30
CA LYS A 576 9.72 45.90 24.27
C LYS A 576 8.86 47.04 23.69
N SER A 577 9.08 47.38 22.42
CA SER A 577 8.31 48.40 21.71
C SER A 577 6.80 48.06 21.69
N ARG A 578 6.46 46.81 21.34
CA ARG A 578 5.07 46.32 21.36
C ARG A 578 4.45 46.34 22.76
N GLY A 579 5.13 45.79 23.77
CA GLY A 579 4.61 45.78 25.15
C GLY A 579 4.35 47.18 25.73
N ASN A 580 5.12 48.18 25.33
CA ASN A 580 4.94 49.57 25.78
C ASN A 580 3.86 50.34 24.98
N ALA A 581 3.44 49.83 23.82
CA ALA A 581 2.29 50.33 23.07
C ALA A 581 0.97 49.80 23.67
N ASP A 582 0.90 48.51 23.99
CA ASP A 582 -0.28 47.90 24.61
C ASP A 582 -0.56 48.51 26.00
N ALA A 583 0.48 48.71 26.82
CA ALA A 583 0.34 49.37 28.13
C ALA A 583 -0.14 50.84 28.07
N LYS A 584 -0.07 51.50 26.90
CA LYS A 584 -0.65 52.84 26.66
C LYS A 584 -2.09 52.79 26.16
N SER A 585 -2.54 51.70 25.53
CA SER A 585 -3.92 51.59 25.06
C SER A 585 -4.89 51.35 26.24
N GLU A 586 -4.52 50.51 27.21
CA GLU A 586 -5.36 50.20 28.38
C GLU A 586 -5.58 51.39 29.34
N LYS A 587 -4.67 52.38 29.36
CA LYS A 587 -4.84 53.60 30.17
C LYS A 587 -5.68 54.70 29.49
N GLY A 588 -6.09 54.51 28.23
CA GLY A 588 -6.93 55.47 27.49
C GLY A 588 -8.44 55.27 27.67
N VAL A 589 -8.90 54.17 28.27
CA VAL A 589 -10.32 53.75 28.32
C VAL A 589 -10.90 53.80 29.74
N ARG A 590 -10.22 54.48 30.68
CA ARG A 590 -10.73 54.81 32.02
C ARG A 590 -10.36 56.26 32.40
N ALA A 591 -11.03 57.22 31.78
CA ALA A 591 -11.15 58.61 32.19
C ALA A 591 -12.52 59.14 31.77
#